data_AF-A0A9R1Q9J9-F1
#
_entry.id   AF-A0A9R1Q9J9-F1
#
_cell.length_a   1.000
_cell.length_b   1.000
_cell.length_c   1.000
_cell.angle_alpha   90.00
_cell.angle_beta   90.00
_cell.angle_gamma   90.00
#
_symmetry.space_group_name_H-M   'P 1'
#
loop_
_entity.id
_entity.type
_entity.pdbx_description
1 polymer ?
#
loop_
_entity_poly.entity_id
_entity_poly.type
_entity_poly.pdbx_seq_one_letter_code
_entity_poly.pdbx_strand_id
1 'polypeptide(L)'
;MSVSWPAPSTCAAAGALLAAAWLLCFRLFPAVARPRRRAMKTGAQLPPGSFGWPVVGETLDFVSCAYSPRPEAFVDKRRLRYGSAVFRSHLFGSATVVTADAEVNRFVLQSDARSFVPWYPRSLTELMGKSSILVINGSLQRRVHGLVGAFFKSPQLKAQVTADMQRRLAPALAAWREQGPGARLRIQDHAKTIVFQILVRALIGLEAGPEMQQLKQQFQEFIVGLMSLPIKLPGTRLYRSLQAKKRMARVVQRIIQEKRRRRALDGGGAPRDAIDVLMGDGSEELTDELISDNMIDFMIPAEDSVPVLITLAVKFLSECPLALQQLEEENMQLKMRKTDLGETLQWTDYMSLSFTQHVITETLRIGNIISGIMRKAVRDVEVKGHLIPKGWRVFMYFRSVHLDDMLYEDPCKFNPWRWKVCQSTGEGHEH
;
A
#
# COMPACT_ATOMS: atom_id res chain seq x y z
N MET A 1 55.71 4.40 1.10
CA MET A 1 55.09 5.34 2.06
C MET A 1 54.49 4.54 3.20
N SER A 2 55.17 4.52 4.34
CA SER A 2 54.77 3.86 5.57
C SER A 2 53.70 4.68 6.28
N VAL A 3 52.52 4.09 6.55
CA VAL A 3 51.49 4.72 7.37
C VAL A 3 51.75 4.36 8.83
N SER A 4 52.07 5.38 9.63
CA SER A 4 52.24 5.31 11.08
C SER A 4 50.88 5.14 11.76
N TRP A 5 50.75 4.15 12.64
CA TRP A 5 49.59 4.02 13.54
C TRP A 5 49.71 4.99 14.71
N PRO A 6 48.60 5.60 15.18
CA PRO A 6 48.64 6.53 16.31
C PRO A 6 48.93 5.80 17.63
N ALA A 7 49.58 6.50 18.56
CA ALA A 7 50.00 6.00 19.85
C ALA A 7 48.81 5.52 20.74
N PRO A 8 49.01 4.51 21.60
CA PRO A 8 47.94 3.86 22.38
C PRO A 8 47.12 4.78 23.32
N SER A 9 47.61 5.98 23.62
CA SER A 9 46.90 6.97 24.45
C SER A 9 45.67 7.60 23.77
N THR A 10 45.63 7.66 22.43
CA THR A 10 44.49 8.26 21.69
C THR A 10 43.30 7.30 21.55
N CYS A 11 43.55 6.00 21.49
CA CYS A 11 42.49 4.98 21.49
C CYS A 11 41.75 4.89 22.85
N ALA A 12 42.46 5.07 23.96
CA ALA A 12 41.85 5.09 25.30
C ALA A 12 40.94 6.31 25.50
N ALA A 13 41.33 7.49 25.00
CA ALA A 13 40.53 8.71 25.07
C ALA A 13 39.27 8.64 24.18
N ALA A 14 39.38 8.05 22.98
CA ALA A 14 38.23 7.82 22.10
C ALA A 14 37.23 6.80 22.69
N GLY A 15 37.72 5.74 23.33
CA GLY A 15 36.89 4.77 24.06
C GLY A 15 36.16 5.37 25.25
N ALA A 16 36.83 6.24 26.02
CA ALA A 16 36.23 6.94 27.16
C ALA A 16 35.15 7.97 26.75
N LEU A 17 35.36 8.68 25.63
CA LEU A 17 34.38 9.63 25.08
C LEU A 17 33.15 8.91 24.52
N LEU A 18 33.31 7.75 23.88
CA LEU A 18 32.19 6.91 23.43
C LEU A 18 31.41 6.32 24.61
N ALA A 19 32.09 5.88 25.66
CA ALA A 19 31.44 5.38 26.88
C ALA A 19 30.72 6.49 27.65
N ALA A 20 31.31 7.69 27.73
CA ALA A 20 30.68 8.86 28.35
C ALA A 20 29.49 9.38 27.54
N ALA A 21 29.58 9.40 26.21
CA ALA A 21 28.45 9.72 25.33
C ALA A 21 27.34 8.66 25.42
N TRP A 22 27.70 7.38 25.55
CA TRP A 22 26.74 6.28 25.75
C TRP A 22 26.02 6.41 27.10
N LEU A 23 26.75 6.74 28.17
CA LEU A 23 26.19 6.97 29.52
C LEU A 23 25.36 8.26 29.61
N LEU A 24 25.75 9.35 28.93
CA LEU A 24 24.97 10.59 28.87
C LEU A 24 23.67 10.38 28.08
N CYS A 25 23.73 9.67 26.95
CA CYS A 25 22.53 9.23 26.23
C CYS A 25 21.63 8.39 27.15
N PHE A 26 22.19 7.41 27.87
CA PHE A 26 21.39 6.57 28.77
C PHE A 26 20.75 7.33 29.95
N ARG A 27 21.35 8.42 30.42
CA ARG A 27 20.84 9.24 31.54
C ARG A 27 19.90 10.38 31.13
N LEU A 28 20.01 10.91 29.91
CA LEU A 28 19.19 12.02 29.42
C LEU A 28 17.91 11.58 28.69
N PHE A 29 17.77 10.29 28.36
CA PHE A 29 16.57 9.81 27.69
C PHE A 29 15.53 9.28 28.67
N PRO A 30 14.25 9.69 28.54
CA PRO A 30 13.19 9.06 29.30
C PRO A 30 13.24 7.57 28.95
N ALA A 31 13.48 6.74 29.97
CA ALA A 31 13.39 5.30 29.82
C ALA A 31 12.11 5.01 29.03
N VAL A 32 12.19 4.22 27.95
CA VAL A 32 10.99 3.66 27.31
C VAL A 32 10.21 3.08 28.47
N ALA A 33 9.10 3.75 28.84
CA ALA A 33 8.44 3.48 30.09
C ALA A 33 7.97 2.04 30.00
N ARG A 34 8.71 1.12 30.65
CA ARG A 34 8.28 -0.26 30.80
C ARG A 34 6.90 -0.14 31.41
N PRO A 35 5.85 -0.68 30.77
CA PRO A 35 4.52 -0.60 31.37
C PRO A 35 4.64 -1.18 32.77
N ARG A 36 4.41 -0.36 33.80
CA ARG A 36 4.19 -0.86 35.16
C ARG A 36 3.13 -1.93 35.01
N ARG A 37 3.36 -3.13 35.58
CA ARG A 37 2.34 -4.19 35.67
C ARG A 37 1.09 -3.57 36.30
N ARG A 38 0.17 -3.11 35.45
CA ARG A 38 -1.14 -2.67 35.90
C ARG A 38 -1.90 -3.96 36.07
N ALA A 39 -2.21 -4.31 37.32
CA ALA A 39 -3.15 -5.39 37.59
C ALA A 39 -4.47 -5.00 36.92
N MET A 40 -4.81 -5.67 35.83
CA MET A 40 -6.05 -5.44 35.09
C MET A 40 -7.11 -6.43 35.54
N LYS A 41 -8.38 -6.00 35.47
CA LYS A 41 -9.55 -6.64 36.08
C LYS A 41 -9.90 -8.03 35.52
N THR A 42 -9.25 -8.48 34.44
CA THR A 42 -9.73 -9.58 33.56
C THR A 42 -8.67 -10.66 33.25
N GLY A 43 -7.47 -10.61 33.86
CA GLY A 43 -6.45 -11.67 33.68
C GLY A 43 -5.74 -11.68 32.33
N ALA A 44 -6.10 -10.79 31.38
CA ALA A 44 -5.41 -10.64 30.11
C ALA A 44 -3.95 -10.18 30.31
N GLN A 45 -3.04 -10.74 29.52
CA GLN A 45 -1.60 -10.48 29.63
C GLN A 45 -1.06 -9.80 28.38
N LEU A 46 0.02 -9.03 28.55
CA LEU A 46 0.76 -8.53 27.38
C LEU A 46 1.27 -9.71 26.54
N PRO A 47 1.21 -9.64 25.20
CA PRO A 47 1.82 -10.64 24.34
C PRO A 47 3.28 -10.90 24.73
N PRO A 48 3.77 -12.15 24.62
CA PRO A 48 5.17 -12.45 24.83
C PRO A 48 6.04 -11.67 23.83
N GLY A 49 7.30 -11.40 24.16
CA GLY A 49 8.20 -10.73 23.23
C GLY A 49 9.19 -9.77 23.86
N SER A 50 10.01 -9.17 23.01
CA SER A 50 11.11 -8.27 23.37
C SER A 50 10.98 -6.93 22.64
N PHE A 51 11.40 -5.85 23.27
CA PHE A 51 11.47 -4.55 22.60
C PHE A 51 12.76 -4.35 21.80
N GLY A 52 13.67 -5.32 21.79
CA GLY A 52 14.93 -5.22 21.03
C GLY A 52 15.88 -4.15 21.58
N TRP A 53 16.63 -3.52 20.68
CA TRP A 53 17.63 -2.51 21.03
C TRP A 53 16.99 -1.22 21.56
N PRO A 54 17.67 -0.47 22.46
CA PRO A 54 17.22 0.87 22.83
C PRO A 54 17.00 1.75 21.59
N VAL A 55 15.94 2.57 21.61
CA VAL A 55 15.56 3.52 20.55
C VAL A 55 15.08 2.87 19.24
N VAL A 56 15.92 2.08 18.56
CA VAL A 56 15.59 1.51 17.23
C VAL A 56 14.74 0.24 17.32
N GLY A 57 14.74 -0.43 18.48
CA GLY A 57 14.01 -1.66 18.71
C GLY A 57 14.46 -2.80 17.80
N GLU A 58 13.51 -3.40 17.10
CA GLU A 58 13.74 -4.45 16.10
C GLU A 58 13.52 -3.94 14.67
N THR A 59 13.42 -2.62 14.47
CA THR A 59 13.07 -2.00 13.17
C THR A 59 14.05 -2.37 12.05
N LEU A 60 15.36 -2.39 12.33
CA LEU A 60 16.36 -2.71 11.32
C LEU A 60 16.26 -4.16 10.84
N ASP A 61 16.05 -5.10 11.77
CA ASP A 61 15.85 -6.51 11.45
C ASP A 61 14.53 -6.71 10.68
N PHE A 62 13.45 -6.05 11.11
CA PHE A 62 12.16 -6.08 10.40
C PHE A 62 12.27 -5.59 8.96
N VAL A 63 12.90 -4.43 8.74
CA VAL A 63 13.10 -3.87 7.40
C VAL A 63 14.06 -4.74 6.58
N SER A 64 15.16 -5.23 7.17
CA SER A 64 16.11 -6.10 6.48
C SER A 64 15.45 -7.40 6.01
N CYS A 65 14.60 -8.02 6.82
CA CYS A 65 13.85 -9.20 6.40
C CYS A 65 12.89 -8.87 5.26
N ALA A 66 12.17 -7.74 5.33
CA ALA A 66 11.22 -7.34 4.30
C ALA A 66 11.84 -7.16 2.90
N TYR A 67 13.13 -6.81 2.82
CA TYR A 67 13.88 -6.70 1.56
C TYR A 67 14.70 -7.95 1.20
N SER A 68 14.57 -9.03 1.98
CA SER A 68 15.25 -10.30 1.72
C SER A 68 14.37 -11.24 0.86
N PRO A 69 14.94 -12.33 0.31
CA PRO A 69 14.17 -13.38 -0.35
C PRO A 69 13.14 -14.09 0.55
N ARG A 70 13.21 -13.91 1.88
CA ARG A 70 12.30 -14.51 2.87
C ARG A 70 11.70 -13.44 3.79
N PRO A 71 10.75 -12.62 3.30
CA PRO A 71 10.16 -11.53 4.10
C PRO A 71 9.43 -12.00 5.35
N GLU A 72 8.98 -13.25 5.40
CA GLU A 72 8.36 -13.89 6.57
C GLU A 72 9.34 -14.19 7.72
N ALA A 73 10.64 -14.23 7.45
CA ALA A 73 11.65 -14.65 8.42
C ALA A 73 11.63 -13.86 9.74
N PHE A 74 11.28 -12.56 9.70
CA PHE A 74 11.15 -11.78 10.92
C PHE A 74 10.06 -12.36 11.83
N VAL A 75 8.87 -12.57 11.28
CA VAL A 75 7.68 -13.03 12.01
C VAL A 75 7.86 -14.48 12.44
N ASP A 76 8.32 -15.36 11.55
CA ASP A 76 8.49 -16.79 11.83
C ASP A 76 9.49 -17.04 12.96
N LYS A 77 10.61 -16.33 12.95
CA LYS A 77 11.61 -16.43 14.02
C LYS A 77 11.03 -16.05 15.40
N ARG A 78 10.13 -15.07 15.45
CA ARG A 78 9.48 -14.66 16.72
C ARG A 78 8.35 -15.60 17.10
N ARG A 79 7.57 -16.11 16.14
CA ARG A 79 6.55 -17.15 16.37
C ARG A 79 7.18 -18.37 17.03
N LEU A 80 8.26 -18.90 16.45
CA LEU A 80 9.00 -20.05 16.97
C LEU A 80 9.61 -19.76 18.35
N ARG A 81 10.24 -18.59 18.53
CA ARG A 81 10.89 -18.23 19.80
C ARG A 81 9.91 -18.05 20.95
N TYR A 82 8.75 -17.47 20.71
CA TYR A 82 7.79 -17.12 21.75
C TYR A 82 6.62 -18.11 21.86
N GLY A 83 6.53 -19.09 20.95
CA GLY A 83 5.43 -20.06 20.92
C GLY A 83 4.06 -19.42 20.69
N SER A 84 4.00 -18.24 20.04
CA SER A 84 2.75 -17.51 19.83
C SER A 84 2.74 -16.78 18.49
N ALA A 85 1.57 -16.80 17.82
CA ALA A 85 1.29 -16.01 16.63
C ALA A 85 1.11 -14.51 16.94
N VAL A 86 0.96 -14.14 18.22
CA VAL A 86 0.83 -12.76 18.69
C VAL A 86 1.97 -12.47 19.65
N PHE A 87 2.79 -11.48 19.33
CA PHE A 87 3.94 -11.10 20.15
C PHE A 87 4.15 -9.59 20.17
N ARG A 88 4.89 -9.09 21.17
CA ARG A 88 5.28 -7.69 21.25
C ARG A 88 6.68 -7.45 20.69
N SER A 89 6.86 -6.28 20.08
CA SER A 89 8.10 -5.77 19.52
C SER A 89 8.17 -4.24 19.70
N HIS A 90 9.26 -3.64 19.22
CA HIS A 90 9.39 -2.19 19.06
C HIS A 90 9.78 -1.88 17.61
N LEU A 91 8.83 -1.36 16.84
CA LEU A 91 8.97 -1.12 15.41
C LEU A 91 8.69 0.36 15.09
N PHE A 92 9.53 0.97 14.26
CA PHE A 92 9.39 2.35 13.81
C PHE A 92 9.24 3.35 14.97
N GLY A 93 10.05 3.17 16.02
CA GLY A 93 10.06 4.06 17.20
C GLY A 93 8.84 3.89 18.13
N SER A 94 8.11 2.77 18.02
CA SER A 94 6.87 2.56 18.77
C SER A 94 6.77 1.15 19.32
N ALA A 95 6.20 1.00 20.53
CA ALA A 95 5.78 -0.30 21.05
C ALA A 95 4.65 -0.87 20.18
N THR A 96 4.83 -2.12 19.72
CA THR A 96 3.99 -2.73 18.69
C THR A 96 3.65 -4.16 19.06
N VAL A 97 2.37 -4.51 19.00
CA VAL A 97 1.92 -5.91 18.92
C VAL A 97 1.99 -6.32 17.46
N VAL A 98 2.69 -7.41 17.17
CA VAL A 98 2.70 -8.06 15.86
C VAL A 98 1.80 -9.28 15.94
N THR A 99 0.88 -9.42 15.00
CA THR A 99 -0.04 -10.56 14.93
C THR A 99 0.01 -11.21 13.57
N ALA A 100 0.24 -12.52 13.60
CA ALA A 100 0.14 -13.46 12.50
C ALA A 100 -1.12 -14.35 12.61
N ASP A 101 -1.97 -14.10 13.62
CA ASP A 101 -3.21 -14.83 13.89
C ASP A 101 -4.38 -14.22 13.09
N ALA A 102 -5.08 -15.05 12.33
CA ALA A 102 -6.16 -14.61 11.45
C ALA A 102 -7.36 -14.00 12.19
N GLU A 103 -7.72 -14.53 13.36
CA GLU A 103 -8.85 -14.03 14.16
C GLU A 103 -8.50 -12.70 14.82
N VAL A 104 -7.28 -12.55 15.33
CA VAL A 104 -6.81 -11.27 15.89
C VAL A 104 -6.71 -10.22 14.79
N ASN A 105 -6.20 -10.60 13.61
CA ASN A 105 -6.15 -9.71 12.45
C ASN A 105 -7.57 -9.25 12.06
N ARG A 106 -8.52 -10.19 11.94
CA ARG A 106 -9.92 -9.89 11.63
C ARG A 106 -10.55 -8.97 12.66
N PHE A 107 -10.36 -9.25 13.95
CA PHE A 107 -10.89 -8.44 15.05
C PHE A 107 -10.39 -6.99 14.98
N VAL A 108 -9.09 -6.79 14.78
CA VAL A 108 -8.50 -5.44 14.69
C VAL A 108 -8.97 -4.70 13.43
N LEU A 109 -9.16 -5.39 12.30
CA LEU A 109 -9.66 -4.81 11.05
C LEU A 109 -11.14 -4.41 11.13
N GLN A 110 -11.97 -5.20 11.79
CA GLN A 110 -13.42 -4.97 11.91
C GLN A 110 -13.78 -4.04 13.07
N SER A 111 -12.82 -3.73 13.94
CA SER A 111 -13.00 -2.81 15.05
C SER A 111 -13.24 -1.37 14.59
N ASP A 112 -14.06 -0.65 15.34
CA ASP A 112 -14.37 0.74 15.07
C ASP A 112 -13.22 1.71 15.43
N ALA A 113 -13.37 2.96 15.00
CA ALA A 113 -12.41 4.03 15.28
C ALA A 113 -12.26 4.37 16.78
N ARG A 114 -13.19 3.88 17.64
CA ARG A 114 -13.11 4.01 19.11
C ARG A 114 -12.17 2.97 19.73
N SER A 115 -11.70 2.00 18.94
CA SER A 115 -10.78 0.94 19.37
C SER A 115 -9.44 1.06 18.66
N PHE A 116 -9.45 1.22 17.34
CA PHE A 116 -8.24 1.34 16.52
C PHE A 116 -8.37 2.42 15.46
N VAL A 117 -7.30 3.17 15.25
CA VAL A 117 -7.16 4.11 14.12
C VAL A 117 -6.00 3.73 13.22
N PRO A 118 -6.01 4.07 11.92
CA PRO A 118 -4.85 3.93 11.05
C PRO A 118 -3.59 4.54 11.67
N TRP A 119 -2.46 3.87 11.49
CA TRP A 119 -1.16 4.40 11.92
C TRP A 119 -0.13 4.18 10.83
N TYR A 120 0.69 5.20 10.59
CA TYR A 120 1.74 5.18 9.60
C TYR A 120 3.04 5.76 10.18
N PRO A 121 4.21 5.33 9.68
CA PRO A 121 5.49 5.92 10.05
C PRO A 121 5.53 7.44 9.83
N ARG A 122 6.37 8.12 10.62
CA ARG A 122 6.49 9.58 10.59
C ARG A 122 6.88 10.14 9.22
N SER A 123 7.73 9.44 8.47
CA SER A 123 8.10 9.83 7.11
C SER A 123 6.89 9.94 6.19
N LEU A 124 6.00 8.96 6.26
CA LEU A 124 4.76 8.92 5.48
C LEU A 124 3.83 10.05 5.91
N THR A 125 3.54 10.18 7.22
CA THR A 125 2.60 11.22 7.69
C THR A 125 3.11 12.63 7.44
N GLU A 126 4.42 12.87 7.50
CA GLU A 126 5.02 14.17 7.16
C GLU A 126 4.99 14.46 5.66
N LEU A 127 5.14 13.46 4.81
CA LEU A 127 5.05 13.61 3.35
C LEU A 127 3.59 13.81 2.89
N MET A 128 2.68 12.98 3.38
CA MET A 128 1.25 13.04 3.03
C MET A 128 0.56 14.28 3.58
N GLY A 129 1.02 14.82 4.72
CA GLY A 129 0.44 16.01 5.31
C GLY A 129 -0.90 15.76 6.03
N LYS A 130 -1.44 16.81 6.65
CA LYS A 130 -2.61 16.70 7.54
C LYS A 130 -3.93 16.46 6.79
N SER A 131 -4.02 16.85 5.53
CA SER A 131 -5.24 16.76 4.71
C SER A 131 -5.40 15.40 4.01
N SER A 132 -4.39 14.54 4.08
CA SER A 132 -4.36 13.23 3.45
C SER A 132 -5.43 12.29 3.98
N ILE A 133 -6.09 11.54 3.10
CA ILE A 133 -7.02 10.45 3.43
C ILE A 133 -6.42 9.40 4.39
N LEU A 134 -5.10 9.24 4.39
CA LEU A 134 -4.38 8.32 5.28
C LEU A 134 -4.24 8.88 6.71
N VAL A 135 -4.41 10.18 6.90
CA VAL A 135 -4.19 10.89 8.16
C VAL A 135 -5.50 11.43 8.75
N ILE A 136 -6.41 11.93 7.91
CA ILE A 136 -7.73 12.37 8.36
C ILE A 136 -8.54 11.17 8.89
N ASN A 137 -9.38 11.41 9.89
CA ASN A 137 -10.24 10.39 10.50
C ASN A 137 -11.65 10.96 10.68
N GLY A 138 -12.65 10.09 10.89
CA GLY A 138 -14.01 10.52 11.24
C GLY A 138 -14.88 10.89 10.05
N SER A 139 -15.68 11.96 10.17
CA SER A 139 -16.67 12.37 9.16
C SER A 139 -16.05 12.79 7.84
N LEU A 140 -15.01 13.63 7.88
CA LEU A 140 -14.32 14.12 6.68
C LEU A 140 -13.69 12.97 5.88
N GLN A 141 -13.03 12.03 6.57
CA GLN A 141 -12.49 10.81 5.96
C GLN A 141 -13.58 9.97 5.29
N ARG A 142 -14.69 9.73 5.99
CA ARG A 142 -15.85 9.00 5.44
C ARG A 142 -16.46 9.71 4.23
N ARG A 143 -16.52 11.06 4.24
CA ARG A 143 -17.08 11.85 3.15
C ARG A 143 -16.22 11.74 1.89
N VAL A 144 -14.92 12.04 1.99
CA VAL A 144 -13.99 11.93 0.86
C VAL A 144 -13.97 10.50 0.31
N HIS A 145 -13.85 9.50 1.19
CA HIS A 145 -13.86 8.10 0.80
C HIS A 145 -15.19 7.67 0.16
N GLY A 146 -16.32 8.14 0.70
CA GLY A 146 -17.66 7.84 0.19
C GLY A 146 -17.88 8.41 -1.20
N LEU A 147 -17.53 9.68 -1.43
CA LEU A 147 -17.68 10.38 -2.71
C LEU A 147 -16.81 9.73 -3.80
N VAL A 148 -15.50 9.59 -3.54
CA VAL A 148 -14.57 8.99 -4.52
C VAL A 148 -14.90 7.50 -4.73
N GLY A 149 -15.23 6.77 -3.67
CA GLY A 149 -15.61 5.37 -3.74
C GLY A 149 -16.91 5.13 -4.54
N ALA A 150 -17.92 5.99 -4.37
CA ALA A 150 -19.14 5.94 -5.16
C ALA A 150 -18.84 6.21 -6.64
N PHE A 151 -18.02 7.21 -6.94
CA PHE A 151 -17.59 7.51 -8.31
C PHE A 151 -16.82 6.34 -8.95
N PHE A 152 -15.93 5.69 -8.21
CA PHE A 152 -15.18 4.53 -8.70
C PHE A 152 -16.05 3.31 -9.00
N LYS A 153 -17.25 3.25 -8.42
CA LYS A 153 -18.25 2.22 -8.72
C LYS A 153 -19.18 2.61 -9.86
N SER A 154 -19.16 3.86 -10.32
CA SER A 154 -20.09 4.39 -11.33
C SER A 154 -19.94 3.68 -12.69
N PRO A 155 -21.04 3.42 -13.42
CA PRO A 155 -20.99 2.87 -14.77
C PRO A 155 -20.16 3.71 -15.74
N GLN A 156 -20.21 5.03 -15.60
CA GLN A 156 -19.51 5.98 -16.45
C GLN A 156 -18.00 5.82 -16.32
N LEU A 157 -17.46 5.80 -15.09
CA LEU A 157 -16.03 5.63 -14.90
C LEU A 157 -15.57 4.24 -15.32
N LYS A 158 -16.36 3.20 -15.04
CA LYS A 158 -16.07 1.83 -15.48
C LYS A 158 -15.93 1.75 -17.01
N ALA A 159 -16.86 2.33 -17.75
CA ALA A 159 -16.78 2.39 -19.21
C ALA A 159 -15.55 3.18 -19.69
N GLN A 160 -15.26 4.34 -19.06
CA GLN A 160 -14.07 5.14 -19.37
C GLN A 160 -12.78 4.34 -19.14
N VAL A 161 -12.64 3.68 -17.99
CA VAL A 161 -11.46 2.88 -17.65
C VAL A 161 -11.28 1.72 -18.61
N THR A 162 -12.35 1.01 -18.97
CA THR A 162 -12.29 -0.07 -19.97
C THR A 162 -11.81 0.44 -21.33
N ALA A 163 -12.37 1.55 -21.81
CA ALA A 163 -11.94 2.16 -23.08
C ALA A 163 -10.48 2.63 -23.03
N ASP A 164 -10.03 3.15 -21.89
CA ASP A 164 -8.66 3.61 -21.70
C ASP A 164 -7.66 2.46 -21.66
N MET A 165 -8.03 1.34 -21.03
CA MET A 165 -7.23 0.12 -21.08
C MET A 165 -7.03 -0.32 -22.53
N GLN A 166 -8.11 -0.41 -23.32
CA GLN A 166 -8.02 -0.81 -24.73
C GLN A 166 -7.17 0.15 -25.55
N ARG A 167 -7.43 1.46 -25.44
CA ARG A 167 -6.74 2.52 -26.18
C ARG A 167 -5.23 2.52 -25.92
N ARG A 168 -4.81 2.18 -24.71
CA ARG A 168 -3.39 2.23 -24.29
C ARG A 168 -2.67 0.90 -24.48
N LEU A 169 -3.34 -0.24 -24.29
CA LEU A 169 -2.73 -1.56 -24.41
C LEU A 169 -2.46 -1.94 -25.87
N ALA A 170 -3.38 -1.67 -26.80
CA ALA A 170 -3.22 -2.04 -28.20
C ALA A 170 -1.92 -1.50 -28.85
N PRO A 171 -1.61 -0.19 -28.78
CA PRO A 171 -0.36 0.33 -29.35
C PRO A 171 0.87 -0.14 -28.57
N ALA A 172 0.77 -0.32 -27.25
CA ALA A 172 1.88 -0.85 -26.46
C ALA A 172 2.25 -2.28 -26.87
N LEU A 173 1.24 -3.16 -27.03
CA LEU A 173 1.43 -4.53 -27.50
C LEU A 173 1.96 -4.58 -28.95
N ALA A 174 1.50 -3.69 -29.83
CA ALA A 174 2.01 -3.58 -31.19
C ALA A 174 3.50 -3.20 -31.19
N ALA A 175 3.88 -2.16 -30.43
CA ALA A 175 5.27 -1.73 -30.30
C ALA A 175 6.19 -2.83 -29.71
N TRP A 176 5.67 -3.70 -28.84
CA TRP A 176 6.45 -4.85 -28.35
C TRP A 176 6.72 -5.88 -29.45
N ARG A 177 5.76 -6.10 -30.35
CA ARG A 177 5.95 -7.04 -31.49
C ARG A 177 6.97 -6.52 -32.49
N GLU A 178 7.02 -5.21 -32.71
CA GLU A 178 7.98 -4.56 -33.61
C GLU A 178 9.44 -4.73 -33.15
N GLN A 179 9.69 -4.95 -31.85
CA GLN A 179 11.04 -5.22 -31.34
C GLN A 179 11.59 -6.58 -31.76
N GLY A 180 10.75 -7.45 -32.33
CA GLY A 180 11.13 -8.75 -32.86
C GLY A 180 11.23 -9.87 -31.81
N PRO A 181 11.35 -11.12 -32.27
CA PRO A 181 11.51 -12.28 -31.39
C PRO A 181 12.77 -12.17 -30.51
N GLY A 182 12.65 -12.50 -29.22
CA GLY A 182 13.77 -12.48 -28.28
C GLY A 182 14.03 -11.13 -27.60
N ALA A 183 13.27 -10.08 -27.94
CA ALA A 183 13.33 -8.79 -27.24
C ALA A 183 12.99 -8.95 -25.75
N ARG A 184 13.77 -8.28 -24.89
CA ARG A 184 13.57 -8.30 -23.44
C ARG A 184 12.61 -7.19 -23.02
N LEU A 185 11.43 -7.57 -22.52
CA LEU A 185 10.42 -6.63 -22.05
C LEU A 185 10.49 -6.45 -20.53
N ARG A 186 10.49 -5.19 -20.09
CA ARG A 186 10.39 -4.83 -18.66
C ARG A 186 8.92 -4.61 -18.30
N ILE A 187 8.20 -5.70 -18.03
CA ILE A 187 6.74 -5.72 -17.82
C ILE A 187 6.29 -4.68 -16.79
N GLN A 188 6.99 -4.57 -15.65
CA GLN A 188 6.64 -3.62 -14.60
C GLN A 188 6.72 -2.16 -15.10
N ASP A 189 7.71 -1.79 -15.90
CA ASP A 189 7.90 -0.41 -16.38
C ASP A 189 6.80 -0.02 -17.38
N HIS A 190 6.37 -0.98 -18.21
CA HIS A 190 5.22 -0.78 -19.09
C HIS A 190 3.92 -0.67 -18.30
N ALA A 191 3.69 -1.59 -17.35
CA ALA A 191 2.51 -1.57 -16.49
C ALA A 191 2.39 -0.27 -15.70
N LYS A 192 3.50 0.21 -15.09
CA LYS A 192 3.59 1.52 -14.42
C LYS A 192 3.09 2.65 -15.31
N THR A 193 3.55 2.68 -16.56
CA THR A 193 3.19 3.74 -17.50
C THR A 193 1.71 3.73 -17.84
N ILE A 194 1.16 2.57 -18.18
CA ILE A 194 -0.24 2.44 -18.60
C ILE A 194 -1.18 2.70 -17.41
N VAL A 195 -0.94 2.05 -16.27
CA VAL A 195 -1.79 2.18 -15.08
C VAL A 195 -1.77 3.61 -14.55
N PHE A 196 -0.60 4.26 -14.50
CA PHE A 196 -0.51 5.65 -14.04
C PHE A 196 -1.34 6.60 -14.90
N GLN A 197 -1.27 6.46 -16.23
CA GLN A 197 -2.05 7.31 -17.13
C GLN A 197 -3.56 7.08 -17.00
N ILE A 198 -4.00 5.84 -16.81
CA ILE A 198 -5.43 5.52 -16.58
C ILE A 198 -5.89 6.15 -15.26
N LEU A 199 -5.14 5.95 -14.18
CA LEU A 199 -5.52 6.42 -12.86
C LEU A 199 -5.51 7.95 -12.77
N VAL A 200 -4.48 8.61 -13.31
CA VAL A 200 -4.39 10.07 -13.33
C VAL A 200 -5.56 10.67 -14.11
N ARG A 201 -5.96 10.08 -15.24
CA ARG A 201 -7.14 10.54 -15.97
C ARG A 201 -8.43 10.37 -15.16
N ALA A 202 -8.61 9.24 -14.49
CA ALA A 202 -9.77 8.99 -13.62
C ALA A 202 -9.83 9.96 -12.41
N LEU A 203 -8.68 10.39 -11.90
CA LEU A 203 -8.59 11.27 -10.73
C LEU A 203 -8.73 12.75 -11.10
N ILE A 204 -7.97 13.22 -12.09
CA ILE A 204 -7.81 14.64 -12.38
C ILE A 204 -8.12 15.02 -13.84
N GLY A 205 -8.56 14.08 -14.67
CA GLY A 205 -8.94 14.34 -16.06
C GLY A 205 -7.78 14.65 -17.01
N LEU A 206 -6.53 14.45 -16.58
CA LEU A 206 -5.35 14.77 -17.39
C LEU A 206 -5.09 13.69 -18.44
N GLU A 207 -5.03 14.10 -19.70
CA GLU A 207 -4.77 13.23 -20.85
C GLU A 207 -3.27 12.98 -21.07
N ALA A 208 -2.93 12.05 -21.97
CA ALA A 208 -1.54 11.81 -22.34
C ALA A 208 -0.91 13.03 -23.04
N GLY A 209 0.33 13.36 -22.67
CA GLY A 209 1.06 14.49 -23.25
C GLY A 209 2.22 14.93 -22.35
N PRO A 210 2.87 16.07 -22.66
CA PRO A 210 4.01 16.58 -21.90
C PRO A 210 3.71 16.83 -20.42
N GLU A 211 2.53 17.35 -20.08
CA GLU A 211 2.15 17.62 -18.68
C GLU A 211 1.97 16.33 -17.88
N MET A 212 1.40 15.26 -18.48
CA MET A 212 1.34 13.93 -17.87
C MET A 212 2.73 13.35 -17.61
N GLN A 213 3.66 13.51 -18.57
CA GLN A 213 5.04 13.05 -18.40
C GLN A 213 5.76 13.80 -17.27
N GLN A 214 5.58 15.12 -17.22
CA GLN A 214 6.12 15.95 -16.14
C GLN A 214 5.53 15.54 -14.78
N LEU A 215 4.21 15.34 -14.70
CA LEU A 215 3.55 14.89 -13.49
C LEU A 215 4.10 13.53 -13.02
N LYS A 216 4.25 12.57 -13.94
CA LYS A 216 4.84 11.25 -13.66
C LYS A 216 6.26 11.38 -13.12
N GLN A 217 7.09 12.24 -13.70
CA GLN A 217 8.46 12.47 -13.22
C GLN A 217 8.47 13.06 -11.80
N GLN A 218 7.60 14.04 -11.52
CA GLN A 218 7.46 14.57 -10.16
C GLN A 218 6.98 13.50 -9.19
N PHE A 219 6.07 12.64 -9.64
CA PHE A 219 5.54 11.56 -8.82
C PHE A 219 6.59 10.52 -8.45
N GLN A 220 7.51 10.19 -9.36
CA GLN A 220 8.65 9.30 -9.07
C GLN A 220 9.60 9.90 -8.01
N GLU A 221 9.80 11.22 -8.00
CA GLU A 221 10.59 11.88 -6.94
C GLU A 221 9.81 11.96 -5.61
N PHE A 222 8.48 12.01 -5.69
CA PHE A 222 7.59 11.99 -4.52
C PHE A 222 7.57 10.63 -3.82
N ILE A 223 7.38 9.53 -4.58
CA ILE A 223 7.11 8.21 -4.01
C ILE A 223 8.28 7.67 -3.16
N VAL A 224 9.53 8.00 -3.55
CA VAL A 224 10.74 7.55 -2.84
C VAL A 224 10.86 8.11 -1.41
N GLY A 225 10.06 9.13 -1.07
CA GLY A 225 10.01 9.74 0.25
C GLY A 225 9.16 8.97 1.26
N LEU A 226 8.21 8.12 0.81
CA LEU A 226 7.26 7.42 1.69
C LEU A 226 7.98 6.57 2.75
N MET A 227 9.00 5.83 2.31
CA MET A 227 9.81 4.91 3.14
C MET A 227 11.23 5.45 3.38
N SER A 228 11.35 6.75 3.66
CA SER A 228 12.64 7.41 3.94
C SER A 228 12.82 7.75 5.42
N LEU A 229 14.04 8.13 5.82
CA LEU A 229 14.26 8.68 7.16
C LEU A 229 13.55 10.04 7.28
N PRO A 230 12.91 10.35 8.43
CA PRO A 230 12.16 11.59 8.63
C PRO A 230 13.08 12.80 8.88
N ILE A 231 13.97 13.09 7.92
CA ILE A 231 14.96 14.17 7.98
C ILE A 231 14.69 15.15 6.84
N LYS A 232 14.28 16.37 7.18
CA LYS A 232 13.85 17.41 6.22
C LYS A 232 14.95 18.41 5.86
N LEU A 233 16.16 17.91 5.57
CA LEU A 233 17.30 18.75 5.19
C LEU A 233 17.49 18.74 3.65
N PRO A 234 17.90 19.86 3.04
CA PRO A 234 18.25 19.89 1.62
C PRO A 234 19.18 18.73 1.25
N GLY A 235 18.83 18.02 0.17
CA GLY A 235 19.58 16.85 -0.30
C GLY A 235 19.04 15.50 0.18
N THR A 236 18.27 15.42 1.28
CA THR A 236 17.66 14.17 1.73
C THR A 236 16.48 13.73 0.85
N ARG A 237 16.15 12.43 0.86
CA ARG A 237 15.01 11.89 0.10
C ARG A 237 13.69 12.57 0.49
N LEU A 238 13.38 12.65 1.79
CA LEU A 238 12.15 13.29 2.26
C LEU A 238 12.05 14.76 1.83
N TYR A 239 13.15 15.52 1.88
CA TYR A 239 13.14 16.91 1.42
C TYR A 239 12.79 17.02 -0.06
N ARG A 240 13.44 16.22 -0.94
CA ARG A 240 13.16 16.26 -2.37
C ARG A 240 11.73 15.84 -2.69
N SER A 241 11.22 14.80 -2.03
CA SER A 241 9.84 14.35 -2.18
C SER A 241 8.82 15.38 -1.72
N LEU A 242 9.10 16.15 -0.65
CA LEU A 242 8.27 17.28 -0.23
C LEU A 242 8.24 18.39 -1.30
N GLN A 243 9.38 18.68 -1.93
CA GLN A 243 9.41 19.65 -3.04
C GLN A 243 8.67 19.13 -4.28
N ALA A 244 8.77 17.84 -4.57
CA ALA A 244 8.02 17.20 -5.64
C ALA A 244 6.50 17.29 -5.39
N LYS A 245 6.04 16.95 -4.17
CA LYS A 245 4.64 17.12 -3.77
C LYS A 245 4.16 18.55 -3.98
N LYS A 246 4.94 19.56 -3.58
CA LYS A 246 4.59 20.97 -3.81
C LYS A 246 4.42 21.31 -5.29
N ARG A 247 5.29 20.78 -6.17
CA ARG A 247 5.18 21.01 -7.62
C ARG A 247 3.95 20.31 -8.19
N MET A 248 3.66 19.08 -7.78
CA MET A 248 2.45 18.35 -8.17
C MET A 248 1.18 19.08 -7.72
N ALA A 249 1.14 19.56 -6.47
CA ALA A 249 -0.02 20.27 -5.93
C ALA A 249 -0.36 21.51 -6.76
N ARG A 250 0.63 22.28 -7.24
CA ARG A 250 0.39 23.41 -8.14
C ARG A 250 -0.25 23.00 -9.46
N VAL A 251 0.12 21.85 -10.02
CA VAL A 251 -0.49 21.33 -11.26
C VAL A 251 -1.95 20.97 -10.99
N VAL A 252 -2.21 20.20 -9.92
CA VAL A 252 -3.58 19.78 -9.57
C VAL A 252 -4.47 20.99 -9.22
N GLN A 253 -3.97 21.95 -8.44
CA GLN A 253 -4.69 23.19 -8.12
C GLN A 253 -5.02 24.00 -9.37
N ARG A 254 -4.11 24.09 -10.34
CA ARG A 254 -4.40 24.74 -11.63
C ARG A 254 -5.54 24.04 -12.37
N ILE A 255 -5.55 22.71 -12.38
CA ILE A 255 -6.62 21.91 -13.00
C ILE A 255 -7.95 22.14 -12.28
N ILE A 256 -7.97 22.19 -10.95
CA ILE A 256 -9.16 22.51 -10.16
C ILE A 256 -9.73 23.88 -10.57
N GLN A 257 -8.87 24.91 -10.63
CA GLN A 257 -9.27 26.27 -11.00
C GLN A 257 -9.84 26.33 -12.43
N GLU A 258 -9.22 25.65 -13.39
CA GLU A 258 -9.71 25.58 -14.77
C GLU A 258 -11.08 24.89 -14.86
N LYS A 259 -11.25 23.76 -14.15
CA LYS A 259 -12.53 23.06 -14.08
C LYS A 259 -13.64 23.92 -13.45
N ARG A 260 -13.34 24.69 -12.40
CA ARG A 260 -14.30 25.63 -11.80
C ARG A 260 -14.76 26.69 -12.80
N ARG A 261 -13.83 27.31 -13.53
CA ARG A 261 -14.14 28.31 -14.57
C ARG A 261 -15.04 27.73 -15.64
N ARG A 262 -14.69 26.56 -16.17
CA ARG A 262 -15.50 25.88 -17.18
C ARG A 262 -16.88 25.50 -16.67
N ARG A 263 -17.00 25.03 -15.43
CA ARG A 263 -18.29 24.69 -14.82
C ARG A 263 -19.21 25.91 -14.69
N ALA A 264 -18.65 27.08 -14.39
CA ALA A 264 -19.40 28.33 -14.32
C ALA A 264 -19.93 28.78 -15.69
N LEU A 265 -19.25 28.43 -16.79
CA LEU A 265 -19.66 28.75 -18.16
C LEU A 265 -20.68 27.74 -18.72
N ASP A 266 -20.44 26.44 -18.52
CA ASP A 266 -21.19 25.35 -19.15
C ASP A 266 -22.41 24.86 -18.33
N GLY A 267 -22.72 25.49 -17.18
CA GLY A 267 -23.83 25.11 -16.31
C GLY A 267 -23.66 23.81 -15.51
N GLY A 268 -22.49 23.17 -15.63
CA GLY A 268 -22.12 21.94 -14.92
C GLY A 268 -22.71 20.67 -15.52
N GLY A 269 -21.82 19.80 -16.02
CA GLY A 269 -22.17 18.47 -16.53
C GLY A 269 -21.97 17.36 -15.50
N ALA A 270 -22.26 16.12 -15.92
CA ALA A 270 -21.94 14.92 -15.15
C ALA A 270 -20.43 14.87 -14.82
N PRO A 271 -20.03 14.45 -13.60
CA PRO A 271 -18.62 14.33 -13.22
C PRO A 271 -17.85 13.40 -14.14
N ARG A 272 -16.68 13.83 -14.60
CA ARG A 272 -15.82 13.05 -15.50
C ARG A 272 -14.61 12.45 -14.79
N ASP A 273 -14.29 12.98 -13.61
CA ASP A 273 -13.19 12.53 -12.77
C ASP A 273 -13.47 12.84 -11.29
N ALA A 274 -12.58 12.36 -10.41
CA ALA A 274 -12.74 12.52 -8.97
C ALA A 274 -12.72 13.99 -8.50
N ILE A 275 -12.01 14.89 -9.19
CA ILE A 275 -12.06 16.33 -8.89
C ILE A 275 -13.47 16.88 -9.11
N ASP A 276 -14.11 16.55 -10.25
CA ASP A 276 -15.48 17.03 -10.54
C ASP A 276 -16.48 16.58 -9.46
N VAL A 277 -16.30 15.35 -8.95
CA VAL A 277 -17.11 14.79 -7.86
C VAL A 277 -16.92 15.57 -6.57
N LEU A 278 -15.67 15.77 -6.13
CA LEU A 278 -15.37 16.44 -4.88
C LEU A 278 -15.75 17.93 -4.91
N MET A 279 -15.59 18.60 -6.06
CA MET A 279 -16.09 19.98 -6.22
C MET A 279 -17.62 20.05 -6.25
N GLY A 280 -18.30 18.99 -6.71
CA GLY A 280 -19.76 18.93 -6.80
C GLY A 280 -20.47 18.72 -5.46
N ASP A 281 -19.75 18.30 -4.42
CA ASP A 281 -20.29 18.08 -3.08
C ASP A 281 -20.67 19.39 -2.35
N GLY A 282 -20.10 20.53 -2.78
CA GLY A 282 -20.50 21.86 -2.29
C GLY A 282 -20.08 22.20 -0.85
N SER A 283 -19.34 21.30 -0.16
CA SER A 283 -18.83 21.56 1.18
C SER A 283 -17.65 22.51 1.20
N GLU A 284 -17.68 23.47 2.14
CA GLU A 284 -16.53 24.33 2.44
C GLU A 284 -15.34 23.55 3.05
N GLU A 285 -15.57 22.35 3.61
CA GLU A 285 -14.51 21.50 4.14
C GLU A 285 -13.61 20.92 3.02
N LEU A 286 -14.12 20.81 1.79
CA LEU A 286 -13.40 20.29 0.63
C LEU A 286 -12.64 21.40 -0.09
N THR A 287 -11.64 21.95 0.60
CA THR A 287 -10.74 22.97 0.07
C THR A 287 -9.92 22.47 -1.13
N ASP A 288 -9.45 23.39 -1.97
CA ASP A 288 -8.58 23.05 -3.11
C ASP A 288 -7.29 22.35 -2.65
N GLU A 289 -6.75 22.76 -1.50
CA GLU A 289 -5.60 22.10 -0.86
C GLU A 289 -5.93 20.65 -0.48
N LEU A 290 -7.09 20.41 0.14
CA LEU A 290 -7.51 19.07 0.53
C LEU A 290 -7.76 18.20 -0.70
N ILE A 291 -8.48 18.69 -1.71
CA ILE A 291 -8.73 17.95 -2.96
C ILE A 291 -7.39 17.63 -3.62
N SER A 292 -6.51 18.63 -3.78
CA SER A 292 -5.19 18.46 -4.40
C SER A 292 -4.34 17.42 -3.69
N ASP A 293 -4.21 17.50 -2.36
CA ASP A 293 -3.42 16.55 -1.59
C ASP A 293 -3.97 15.12 -1.71
N ASN A 294 -5.30 14.96 -1.65
CA ASN A 294 -5.92 13.64 -1.80
C ASN A 294 -5.79 13.07 -3.22
N MET A 295 -5.81 13.90 -4.26
CA MET A 295 -5.57 13.41 -5.63
C MET A 295 -4.15 12.87 -5.78
N ILE A 296 -3.15 13.52 -5.19
CA ILE A 296 -1.77 13.03 -5.21
C ILE A 296 -1.66 11.71 -4.44
N ASP A 297 -2.29 11.60 -3.27
CA ASP A 297 -2.28 10.38 -2.48
C ASP A 297 -2.96 9.22 -3.22
N PHE A 298 -4.06 9.48 -3.93
CA PHE A 298 -4.74 8.46 -4.72
C PHE A 298 -3.97 8.02 -5.97
N MET A 299 -2.88 8.70 -6.37
CA MET A 299 -2.01 8.22 -7.44
C MET A 299 -1.06 7.09 -6.97
N ILE A 300 -0.82 6.95 -5.66
CA ILE A 300 0.13 5.98 -5.05
C ILE A 300 -0.06 4.54 -5.55
N PRO A 301 -1.28 3.98 -5.63
CA PRO A 301 -1.48 2.61 -6.09
C PRO A 301 -0.98 2.31 -7.51
N ALA A 302 -0.84 3.33 -8.37
CA ALA A 302 -0.36 3.16 -9.75
C ALA A 302 1.16 3.08 -9.89
N GLU A 303 1.94 3.39 -8.84
CA GLU A 303 3.41 3.30 -8.94
C GLU A 303 3.90 1.87 -8.77
N ASP A 304 3.46 1.19 -7.72
CA ASP A 304 4.00 -0.13 -7.36
C ASP A 304 2.90 -1.18 -7.25
N SER A 305 1.79 -0.91 -6.56
CA SER A 305 0.83 -1.97 -6.19
C SER A 305 0.27 -2.74 -7.39
N VAL A 306 -0.38 -2.04 -8.33
CA VAL A 306 -0.98 -2.67 -9.51
C VAL A 306 0.09 -3.13 -10.52
N PRO A 307 1.14 -2.34 -10.84
CA PRO A 307 2.20 -2.80 -11.75
C PRO A 307 2.96 -4.04 -11.26
N VAL A 308 3.25 -4.15 -9.95
CA VAL A 308 3.87 -5.35 -9.38
C VAL A 308 2.90 -6.51 -9.46
N LEU A 309 1.62 -6.32 -9.18
CA LEU A 309 0.61 -7.38 -9.31
C LEU A 309 0.55 -7.94 -10.75
N ILE A 310 0.52 -7.06 -11.76
CA ILE A 310 0.57 -7.47 -13.18
C ILE A 310 1.86 -8.24 -13.48
N THR A 311 2.99 -7.76 -12.97
CA THR A 311 4.29 -8.42 -13.16
C THR A 311 4.32 -9.81 -12.53
N LEU A 312 3.75 -9.98 -11.34
CA LEU A 312 3.63 -11.26 -10.66
C LEU A 312 2.67 -12.20 -11.38
N ALA A 313 1.54 -11.71 -11.90
CA ALA A 313 0.62 -12.52 -12.70
C ALA A 313 1.33 -13.09 -13.93
N VAL A 314 2.07 -12.26 -14.68
CA VAL A 314 2.86 -12.70 -15.83
C VAL A 314 3.91 -13.74 -15.42
N LYS A 315 4.64 -13.49 -14.34
CA LYS A 315 5.63 -14.45 -13.81
C LYS A 315 4.98 -15.79 -13.47
N PHE A 316 3.92 -15.80 -12.67
CA PHE A 316 3.28 -17.03 -12.22
C PHE A 316 2.64 -17.81 -13.36
N LEU A 317 2.03 -17.14 -14.33
CA LEU A 317 1.49 -17.78 -15.53
C LEU A 317 2.61 -18.37 -16.40
N SER A 318 3.76 -17.69 -16.53
CA SER A 318 4.91 -18.23 -17.28
C SER A 318 5.51 -19.49 -16.64
N GLU A 319 5.34 -19.66 -15.33
CA GLU A 319 5.80 -20.82 -14.55
C GLU A 319 4.70 -21.89 -14.40
N CYS A 320 3.48 -21.63 -14.87
CA CYS A 320 2.34 -22.54 -14.83
C CYS A 320 1.64 -22.62 -16.19
N PRO A 321 2.20 -23.38 -17.17
CA PRO A 321 1.67 -23.44 -18.52
C PRO A 321 0.21 -23.90 -18.62
N LEU A 322 -0.22 -24.80 -17.73
CA LEU A 322 -1.61 -25.25 -17.66
C LEU A 322 -2.59 -24.11 -17.31
N ALA A 323 -2.18 -23.22 -16.40
CA ALA A 323 -3.01 -22.07 -16.03
C ALA A 323 -3.00 -21.04 -17.17
N LEU A 324 -1.85 -20.83 -17.83
CA LEU A 324 -1.79 -19.96 -19.00
C LEU A 324 -2.72 -20.45 -20.11
N GLN A 325 -2.66 -21.74 -20.46
CA GLN A 325 -3.51 -22.32 -21.49
C GLN A 325 -5.00 -22.15 -21.18
N GLN A 326 -5.44 -22.49 -19.97
CA GLN A 326 -6.85 -22.35 -19.60
C GLN A 326 -7.31 -20.87 -19.59
N LEU A 327 -6.44 -19.94 -19.17
CA LEU A 327 -6.72 -18.51 -19.24
C LEU A 327 -6.84 -18.04 -20.68
N GLU A 328 -5.95 -18.50 -21.57
CA GLU A 328 -5.99 -18.18 -23.01
C GLU A 328 -7.27 -18.71 -23.66
N GLU A 329 -7.66 -19.96 -23.38
CA GLU A 329 -8.91 -20.55 -23.89
C GLU A 329 -10.14 -19.70 -23.48
N GLU A 330 -10.26 -19.36 -22.20
CA GLU A 330 -11.36 -18.55 -21.67
C GLU A 330 -11.42 -17.15 -22.34
N ASN A 331 -10.27 -16.48 -22.47
CA ASN A 331 -10.19 -15.14 -23.04
C ASN A 331 -10.37 -15.13 -24.56
N MET A 332 -9.89 -16.16 -25.26
CA MET A 332 -10.05 -16.27 -26.71
C MET A 332 -11.51 -16.55 -27.10
N GLN A 333 -12.24 -17.34 -26.32
CA GLN A 333 -13.68 -17.53 -26.50
C GLN A 333 -14.46 -16.22 -26.35
N LEU A 334 -14.13 -15.39 -25.35
CA LEU A 334 -14.72 -14.06 -25.22
C LEU A 334 -14.38 -13.18 -26.43
N LYS A 335 -13.11 -13.16 -26.86
CA LYS A 335 -12.66 -12.37 -28.01
C LYS A 335 -13.38 -12.75 -29.29
N MET A 336 -13.55 -14.05 -29.57
CA MET A 336 -14.29 -14.53 -30.74
C MET A 336 -15.73 -14.04 -30.70
N ARG A 337 -16.45 -14.26 -29.59
CA ARG A 337 -17.84 -13.78 -29.43
C ARG A 337 -17.98 -12.27 -29.65
N LYS A 338 -17.06 -11.46 -29.12
CA LYS A 338 -17.07 -10.01 -29.31
C LYS A 338 -16.81 -9.60 -30.76
N THR A 339 -15.92 -10.31 -31.44
CA THR A 339 -15.62 -10.08 -32.86
C THR A 339 -16.83 -10.40 -33.73
N ASP A 340 -17.50 -11.53 -33.49
CA ASP A 340 -18.69 -11.96 -34.26
C ASP A 340 -19.86 -10.97 -34.10
N LEU A 341 -19.98 -10.34 -32.93
CA LEU A 341 -21.00 -9.32 -32.65
C LEU A 341 -20.59 -7.90 -33.05
N GLY A 342 -19.34 -7.68 -33.48
CA GLY A 342 -18.81 -6.33 -33.77
C GLY A 342 -18.71 -5.44 -32.52
N GLU A 343 -18.61 -6.03 -31.33
CA GLU A 343 -18.61 -5.33 -30.05
C GLU A 343 -17.20 -5.07 -29.50
N THR A 344 -17.06 -4.01 -28.70
CA THR A 344 -15.87 -3.76 -27.88
C THR A 344 -16.03 -4.34 -26.48
N LEU A 345 -14.90 -4.62 -25.81
CA LEU A 345 -14.92 -5.07 -24.41
C LEU A 345 -15.62 -4.05 -23.52
N GLN A 346 -16.49 -4.57 -22.67
CA GLN A 346 -17.22 -3.86 -21.64
C GLN A 346 -16.70 -4.25 -20.25
N TRP A 347 -16.98 -3.42 -19.26
CA TRP A 347 -16.60 -3.71 -17.86
C TRP A 347 -17.13 -5.07 -17.37
N THR A 348 -18.33 -5.47 -17.79
CA THR A 348 -18.94 -6.74 -17.39
C THR A 348 -18.24 -7.96 -17.98
N ASP A 349 -17.54 -7.81 -19.10
CA ASP A 349 -16.92 -8.94 -19.78
C ASP A 349 -15.80 -9.55 -18.93
N TYR A 350 -14.94 -8.74 -18.32
CA TYR A 350 -13.85 -9.27 -17.48
C TYR A 350 -14.37 -9.91 -16.19
N MET A 351 -15.50 -9.44 -15.66
CA MET A 351 -16.14 -10.04 -14.48
C MET A 351 -16.70 -11.43 -14.78
N SER A 352 -17.06 -11.70 -16.04
CA SER A 352 -17.58 -13.00 -16.47
C SER A 352 -16.51 -14.09 -16.65
N LEU A 353 -15.23 -13.70 -16.69
CA LEU A 353 -14.08 -14.60 -16.88
C LEU A 353 -13.68 -15.26 -15.55
N SER A 354 -14.42 -16.28 -15.14
CA SER A 354 -14.25 -17.01 -13.87
C SER A 354 -12.81 -17.45 -13.57
N PHE A 355 -12.12 -18.05 -14.54
CA PHE A 355 -10.76 -18.56 -14.34
C PHE A 355 -9.74 -17.42 -14.30
N THR A 356 -9.95 -16.36 -15.09
CA THR A 356 -9.20 -15.12 -14.98
C THR A 356 -9.34 -14.50 -13.57
N GLN A 357 -10.54 -14.52 -12.96
CA GLN A 357 -10.73 -14.09 -11.56
C GLN A 357 -9.97 -14.98 -10.56
N HIS A 358 -9.94 -16.29 -10.79
CA HIS A 358 -9.15 -17.21 -9.96
C HIS A 358 -7.64 -16.92 -10.04
N VAL A 359 -7.13 -16.62 -11.23
CA VAL A 359 -5.72 -16.22 -11.44
C VAL A 359 -5.42 -14.90 -10.72
N ILE A 360 -6.29 -13.90 -10.81
CA ILE A 360 -6.13 -12.62 -10.11
C ILE A 360 -6.10 -12.84 -8.59
N THR A 361 -7.04 -13.63 -8.08
CA THR A 361 -7.17 -13.92 -6.65
C THR A 361 -5.94 -14.67 -6.12
N GLU A 362 -5.47 -15.68 -6.86
CA GLU A 362 -4.28 -16.43 -6.46
C GLU A 362 -2.99 -15.60 -6.55
N THR A 363 -2.89 -14.71 -7.54
CA THR A 363 -1.79 -13.76 -7.65
C THR A 363 -1.78 -12.80 -6.46
N LEU A 364 -2.94 -12.30 -6.03
CA LEU A 364 -3.05 -11.46 -4.82
C LEU A 364 -2.64 -12.22 -3.56
N ARG A 365 -3.13 -13.47 -3.40
CA ARG A 365 -2.85 -14.32 -2.23
C ARG A 365 -1.35 -14.59 -2.09
N ILE A 366 -0.66 -15.01 -3.15
CA ILE A 366 0.78 -15.35 -3.07
C ILE A 366 1.64 -14.09 -3.13
N GLY A 367 1.29 -13.17 -4.03
CA GLY A 367 2.07 -11.98 -4.31
C GLY A 367 2.20 -11.03 -3.12
N ASN A 368 1.20 -10.98 -2.22
CA ASN A 368 1.26 -10.24 -0.95
C ASN A 368 1.87 -8.82 -1.08
N ILE A 369 1.42 -8.08 -2.10
CA ILE A 369 1.91 -6.73 -2.45
C ILE A 369 1.99 -5.83 -1.21
N ILE A 370 0.97 -5.91 -0.35
CA ILE A 370 0.96 -5.32 0.99
C ILE A 370 1.02 -6.46 1.99
N SER A 371 2.19 -6.70 2.59
CA SER A 371 2.38 -7.83 3.51
C SER A 371 1.72 -7.63 4.88
N GLY A 372 1.30 -6.41 5.22
CA GLY A 372 0.58 -6.10 6.43
C GLY A 372 0.30 -4.61 6.59
N ILE A 373 -0.57 -4.26 7.55
CA ILE A 373 -0.90 -2.87 7.85
C ILE A 373 -0.80 -2.60 9.35
N MET A 374 -0.64 -1.32 9.70
CA MET A 374 -0.56 -0.88 11.08
C MET A 374 -1.79 -0.10 11.54
N ARG A 375 -2.16 -0.33 12.79
CA ARG A 375 -3.17 0.40 13.55
C ARG A 375 -2.58 0.90 14.86
N LYS A 376 -3.21 1.91 15.46
CA LYS A 376 -2.91 2.37 16.82
C LYS A 376 -4.14 2.16 17.70
N ALA A 377 -3.95 1.51 18.85
CA ALA A 377 -4.99 1.35 19.85
C ALA A 377 -5.30 2.71 20.52
N VAL A 378 -6.58 3.10 20.56
CA VAL A 378 -7.01 4.36 21.21
C VAL A 378 -7.51 4.13 22.65
N ARG A 379 -7.75 2.88 23.02
CA ARG A 379 -8.05 2.39 24.37
C ARG A 379 -7.31 1.08 24.62
N ASP A 380 -7.30 0.60 25.85
CA ASP A 380 -6.86 -0.76 26.14
C ASP A 380 -7.86 -1.75 25.51
N VAL A 381 -7.35 -2.76 24.82
CA VAL A 381 -8.17 -3.74 24.09
C VAL A 381 -7.68 -5.15 24.43
N GLU A 382 -8.60 -6.05 24.72
CA GLU A 382 -8.31 -7.46 25.01
C GLU A 382 -8.83 -8.34 23.88
N VAL A 383 -7.99 -9.23 23.37
CA VAL A 383 -8.32 -10.15 22.28
C VAL A 383 -7.55 -11.46 22.45
N LYS A 384 -8.25 -12.60 22.45
CA LYS A 384 -7.67 -13.96 22.68
C LYS A 384 -6.72 -14.02 23.89
N GLY A 385 -7.09 -13.41 25.01
CA GLY A 385 -6.28 -13.37 26.24
C GLY A 385 -5.08 -12.41 26.20
N HIS A 386 -4.86 -11.72 25.07
CA HIS A 386 -3.82 -10.72 24.91
C HIS A 386 -4.35 -9.30 25.14
N LEU A 387 -3.64 -8.56 25.98
CA LEU A 387 -3.85 -7.14 26.18
C LEU A 387 -3.04 -6.32 25.16
N ILE A 388 -3.72 -5.44 24.45
CA ILE A 388 -3.15 -4.40 23.59
C ILE A 388 -3.36 -3.06 24.31
N PRO A 389 -2.32 -2.47 24.91
CA PRO A 389 -2.48 -1.22 25.66
C PRO A 389 -2.78 -0.03 24.75
N LYS A 390 -3.51 0.95 25.30
CA LYS A 390 -3.74 2.26 24.68
C LYS A 390 -2.43 2.87 24.21
N GLY A 391 -2.41 3.35 22.97
CA GLY A 391 -1.28 4.01 22.34
C GLY A 391 -0.28 3.07 21.66
N TRP A 392 -0.36 1.75 21.91
CA TRP A 392 0.46 0.78 21.19
C TRP A 392 0.00 0.64 19.74
N ARG A 393 0.95 0.22 18.89
CA ARG A 393 0.66 -0.14 17.52
C ARG A 393 0.27 -1.61 17.45
N VAL A 394 -0.50 -1.96 16.44
CA VAL A 394 -0.77 -3.34 16.07
C VAL A 394 -0.40 -3.48 14.60
N PHE A 395 0.55 -4.36 14.31
CA PHE A 395 0.91 -4.74 12.95
C PHE A 395 0.27 -6.09 12.62
N MET A 396 -0.71 -6.06 11.72
CA MET A 396 -1.38 -7.25 11.22
C MET A 396 -0.62 -7.75 10.00
N TYR A 397 0.05 -8.88 10.16
CA TYR A 397 0.84 -9.48 9.09
C TYR A 397 -0.07 -10.41 8.28
N PHE A 398 -0.46 -9.96 7.08
CA PHE A 398 -1.38 -10.70 6.22
C PHE A 398 -0.71 -11.86 5.52
N ARG A 399 0.59 -11.72 5.23
CA ARG A 399 1.35 -12.77 4.52
C ARG A 399 1.35 -14.10 5.27
N SER A 400 1.38 -14.11 6.60
CA SER A 400 1.30 -15.36 7.36
C SER A 400 -0.04 -16.05 7.21
N VAL A 401 -1.15 -15.30 7.07
CA VAL A 401 -2.48 -15.88 6.85
C VAL A 401 -2.60 -16.40 5.43
N HIS A 402 -2.15 -15.62 4.45
CA HIS A 402 -2.23 -16.02 3.05
C HIS A 402 -1.32 -17.20 2.71
N LEU A 403 -0.25 -17.43 3.49
CA LEU A 403 0.69 -18.53 3.30
C LEU A 403 0.63 -19.58 4.42
N ASP A 404 -0.48 -19.62 5.17
CA ASP A 404 -0.69 -20.60 6.23
C ASP A 404 -1.01 -21.98 5.61
N ASP A 405 -0.23 -22.99 5.97
CA ASP A 405 -0.41 -24.38 5.53
C ASP A 405 -1.64 -25.04 6.16
N MET A 406 -2.13 -24.51 7.28
CA MET A 406 -3.39 -24.93 7.90
C MET A 406 -4.62 -24.38 7.17
N LEU A 407 -4.46 -23.30 6.38
CA LEU A 407 -5.56 -22.67 5.63
C LEU A 407 -5.53 -23.00 4.14
N TYR A 408 -4.34 -23.22 3.58
CA TYR A 408 -4.15 -23.48 2.16
C TYR A 408 -3.21 -24.65 1.95
N GLU A 409 -3.67 -25.66 1.21
CA GLU A 409 -2.81 -26.73 0.72
C GLU A 409 -1.74 -26.14 -0.23
N ASP A 410 -0.48 -26.54 -0.03
CA ASP A 410 0.71 -26.02 -0.73
C ASP A 410 0.69 -24.49 -0.86
N PRO A 411 0.75 -23.74 0.26
CA PRO A 411 0.46 -22.31 0.27
C PRO A 411 1.42 -21.49 -0.61
N CYS A 412 2.65 -21.95 -0.78
CA CYS A 412 3.67 -21.29 -1.59
C CYS A 412 3.55 -21.59 -3.10
N LYS A 413 2.70 -22.54 -3.50
CA LYS A 413 2.51 -22.94 -4.91
C LYS A 413 1.40 -22.12 -5.55
N PHE A 414 1.67 -21.55 -6.72
CA PHE A 414 0.66 -20.90 -7.55
C PHE A 414 -0.33 -21.93 -8.08
N ASN A 415 -1.55 -21.90 -7.54
CA ASN A 415 -2.62 -22.81 -7.88
C ASN A 415 -3.95 -22.06 -7.99
N PRO A 416 -4.31 -21.50 -9.17
CA PRO A 416 -5.59 -20.84 -9.37
C PRO A 416 -6.80 -21.75 -9.15
N TRP A 417 -6.66 -23.06 -9.37
CA TRP A 417 -7.76 -24.02 -9.23
C TRP A 417 -8.27 -24.16 -7.79
N ARG A 418 -7.51 -23.74 -6.78
CA ARG A 418 -7.98 -23.73 -5.38
C ARG A 418 -9.26 -22.90 -5.18
N TRP A 419 -9.52 -21.96 -6.09
CA TRP A 419 -10.69 -21.09 -6.03
C TRP A 419 -11.92 -21.67 -6.76
N LYS A 420 -11.79 -22.77 -7.53
CA LYS A 420 -12.91 -23.38 -8.27
C LYS A 420 -14.05 -23.87 -7.36
N VAL A 421 -13.79 -24.17 -6.09
CA VAL A 421 -14.74 -24.83 -5.18
C VAL A 421 -15.34 -23.88 -4.13
N CYS A 422 -14.89 -22.62 -4.05
CA CYS A 422 -15.41 -21.65 -3.07
C CYS A 422 -16.72 -20.94 -3.48
N GLN A 423 -17.37 -21.32 -4.59
CA GLN A 423 -18.64 -20.73 -5.03
C GLN A 423 -19.89 -21.56 -4.64
N SER A 424 -19.74 -22.71 -3.98
CA SER A 424 -20.88 -23.57 -3.60
C SER A 424 -21.35 -23.44 -2.15
N THR A 425 -20.80 -22.50 -1.36
CA THR A 425 -21.33 -22.14 -0.03
C THR A 425 -21.71 -20.66 0.00
N GLY A 426 -22.83 -20.36 -0.64
CA GLY A 426 -23.52 -19.09 -0.46
C GLY A 426 -24.20 -19.05 0.90
N GLU A 427 -23.89 -18.03 1.69
CA GLU A 427 -24.90 -17.28 2.42
C GLU A 427 -24.73 -15.81 2.03
N GLY A 428 -25.82 -15.24 1.52
CA GLY A 428 -25.87 -13.87 1.04
C GLY A 428 -25.61 -12.88 2.17
N HIS A 429 -24.71 -11.95 1.91
CA HIS A 429 -24.74 -10.63 2.54
C HIS A 429 -24.80 -9.59 1.43
N GLU A 430 -26.01 -9.35 0.96
CA GLU A 430 -26.41 -8.00 0.53
C GLU A 430 -26.37 -7.10 1.77
N HIS A 431 -25.55 -6.05 1.74
CA HIS A 431 -25.86 -4.70 2.22
C HIS A 431 -24.80 -3.71 1.73
#